data_AF-A0A934N2A6-F1
#
_entry.id   AF-A0A934N2A6-F1
#
_cell.length_a   1.000
_cell.length_b   1.000
_cell.length_c   1.000
_cell.angle_alpha   90.00
_cell.angle_beta   90.00
_cell.angle_gamma   90.00
#
_symmetry.space_group_name_H-M   'P 1'
#
loop_
_entity.id
_entity.type
_entity.pdbx_description
1 polymer ?
#
loop_
_entity_poly.entity_id
_entity_poly.type
_entity_poly.pdbx_seq_one_letter_code
_entity_poly.pdbx_strand_id
1 'polypeptide(L)'
;MQAKKYDESSAQLAADVVESAQQLVRLEIALAKQEVKELAVRNGIAIGALAVAGVFALLALLVALPVLLIVWIDNHTLVAIIWLALYVLIAAGLALFGRFRLQLTPPQRTIRSLKETREWALRQISSNGK
;
A
#
# COMPACT_ATOMS: atom_id res chain seq x y z
N MET A 1 -17.22 58.92 24.60
CA MET A 1 -16.41 57.67 24.68
C MET A 1 -17.09 56.42 24.07
N GLN A 2 -18.28 56.50 23.45
CA GLN A 2 -19.02 55.31 22.98
C GLN A 2 -18.64 54.80 21.57
N ALA A 3 -18.04 55.63 20.70
CA ALA A 3 -17.71 55.23 19.32
C ALA A 3 -16.60 54.15 19.21
N LYS A 4 -15.67 54.08 20.18
CA LYS A 4 -14.55 53.14 20.14
C LYS A 4 -14.96 51.67 20.34
N LYS A 5 -16.05 51.40 21.06
CA LYS A 5 -16.53 50.04 21.37
C LYS A 5 -17.19 49.34 20.17
N TYR A 6 -17.82 50.09 19.26
CA TYR A 6 -18.49 49.53 18.09
C TYR A 6 -17.50 49.10 17.00
N ASP A 7 -16.41 49.86 16.82
CA ASP A 7 -15.30 49.47 15.94
C ASP A 7 -14.59 48.21 16.45
N GLU A 8 -14.33 48.11 17.77
CA GLU A 8 -13.75 46.90 18.38
C GLU A 8 -14.67 45.67 18.18
N SER A 9 -15.98 45.80 18.35
CA SER A 9 -16.95 44.71 18.16
C SER A 9 -17.09 44.29 16.69
N SER A 10 -17.04 45.23 15.75
CA SER A 10 -17.16 44.94 14.32
C SER A 10 -15.91 44.26 13.77
N ALA A 11 -14.74 44.69 14.25
CA ALA A 11 -13.46 44.04 13.98
C ALA A 11 -13.39 42.62 14.57
N GLN A 12 -13.95 42.42 15.77
CA GLN A 12 -14.06 41.09 16.39
C GLN A 12 -14.97 40.14 15.61
N LEU A 13 -16.14 40.59 15.15
CA LEU A 13 -17.04 39.76 14.33
C LEU A 13 -16.41 39.39 12.98
N ALA A 14 -15.70 40.32 12.34
CA ALA A 14 -14.96 40.03 11.10
C ALA A 14 -13.84 39.00 11.34
N ALA A 15 -13.13 39.10 12.47
CA ALA A 15 -12.11 38.14 12.86
C ALA A 15 -12.70 36.73 13.11
N ASP A 16 -13.82 36.64 13.83
CA ASP A 16 -14.50 35.37 14.13
C ASP A 16 -15.02 34.67 12.86
N VAL A 17 -15.53 35.43 11.88
CA VAL A 17 -15.97 34.88 10.59
C VAL A 17 -14.79 34.34 9.78
N VAL A 18 -13.65 35.05 9.78
CA VAL A 18 -12.43 34.59 9.10
C VAL A 18 -11.88 33.33 9.77
N GLU A 19 -11.87 33.28 11.11
CA GLU A 19 -11.45 32.09 11.86
C GLU A 19 -12.36 30.90 11.57
N SER A 20 -13.68 31.11 11.59
CA SER A 20 -14.66 30.07 11.28
C SER A 20 -14.52 29.55 9.84
N ALA A 21 -14.30 30.44 8.87
CA ALA A 21 -14.04 30.07 7.49
C ALA A 21 -12.74 29.25 7.34
N GLN A 22 -11.68 29.63 8.07
CA GLN A 22 -10.43 28.85 8.11
C GLN A 22 -10.62 27.47 8.75
N GLN A 23 -11.46 27.36 9.78
CA GLN A 23 -11.80 26.08 10.40
C GLN A 23 -12.58 25.17 9.43
N LEU A 24 -13.58 25.71 8.73
CA LEU A 24 -14.33 25.01 7.69
C LEU A 24 -13.41 24.45 6.60
N VAL A 25 -12.51 25.27 6.07
CA VAL A 25 -11.53 24.83 5.05
C VAL A 25 -10.65 23.69 5.57
N ARG A 26 -10.18 23.77 6.82
CA ARG A 26 -9.40 22.68 7.43
C ARG A 26 -10.21 21.39 7.56
N LEU A 27 -11.49 21.51 7.91
CA LEU A 27 -12.40 20.37 8.04
C LEU A 27 -12.68 19.73 6.69
N GLU A 28 -12.94 20.52 5.65
CA GLU A 28 -13.14 20.04 4.27
C GLU A 28 -11.91 19.25 3.79
N ILE A 29 -10.70 19.78 4.06
CA ILE A 29 -9.44 19.09 3.75
C ILE A 29 -9.31 17.79 4.56
N ALA A 30 -9.69 17.79 5.84
CA ALA A 30 -9.63 16.60 6.68
C ALA A 30 -10.61 15.52 6.19
N LEU A 31 -11.82 15.92 5.79
CA LEU A 31 -12.86 15.05 5.28
C LEU A 31 -12.47 14.47 3.91
N ALA A 32 -11.98 15.31 2.99
CA ALA A 32 -11.47 14.85 1.70
C ALA A 32 -10.32 13.84 1.86
N LYS A 33 -9.40 14.07 2.83
CA LYS A 33 -8.34 13.10 3.15
C LYS A 33 -8.91 11.79 3.69
N GLN A 34 -9.94 11.84 4.51
CA GLN A 34 -10.61 10.66 5.05
C GLN A 34 -11.30 9.86 3.93
N GLU A 35 -12.04 10.53 3.05
CA GLU A 35 -12.74 9.90 1.93
C GLU A 35 -11.74 9.25 0.96
N VAL A 36 -10.65 9.93 0.61
CA VAL A 36 -9.57 9.36 -0.21
C VAL A 36 -8.95 8.13 0.47
N LYS A 37 -8.74 8.17 1.80
CA LYS A 37 -8.21 7.01 2.55
C LYS A 37 -9.19 5.84 2.52
N GLU A 38 -10.47 6.09 2.76
CA GLU A 38 -11.50 5.06 2.76
C GLU A 38 -11.65 4.43 1.37
N LEU A 39 -11.70 5.25 0.32
CA LEU A 39 -11.69 4.81 -1.07
C LEU A 39 -10.45 3.97 -1.38
N ALA A 40 -9.26 4.41 -0.95
CA ALA A 40 -8.02 3.68 -1.15
C ALA A 40 -8.02 2.31 -0.43
N VAL A 41 -8.53 2.25 0.80
CA VAL A 41 -8.65 0.99 1.55
C VAL A 41 -9.67 0.06 0.89
N ARG A 42 -10.87 0.55 0.60
CA ARG A 42 -11.95 -0.25 -0.01
C ARG A 42 -11.54 -0.77 -1.38
N ASN A 43 -11.02 0.10 -2.24
CA ASN A 43 -10.55 -0.29 -3.57
C ASN A 43 -9.31 -1.18 -3.47
N GLY A 44 -8.44 -0.95 -2.49
CA GLY A 44 -7.29 -1.81 -2.20
C GLY A 44 -7.71 -3.23 -1.84
N ILE A 45 -8.73 -3.39 -0.98
CA ILE A 45 -9.31 -4.70 -0.64
C ILE A 45 -9.91 -5.36 -1.88
N ALA A 46 -10.67 -4.61 -2.70
CA ALA A 46 -11.27 -5.14 -3.92
C ALA A 46 -10.22 -5.62 -4.94
N ILE A 47 -9.18 -4.82 -5.17
CA ILE A 47 -8.04 -5.19 -6.03
C ILE A 47 -7.33 -6.42 -5.46
N GLY A 48 -7.12 -6.47 -4.14
CA GLY A 48 -6.55 -7.63 -3.47
C GLY A 48 -7.38 -8.89 -3.67
N ALA A 49 -8.71 -8.81 -3.49
CA ALA A 49 -9.62 -9.92 -3.71
C ALA A 49 -9.62 -10.40 -5.17
N LEU A 50 -9.59 -9.49 -6.14
CA LEU A 50 -9.47 -9.83 -7.57
C LEU A 50 -8.13 -10.49 -7.89
N ALA A 51 -7.04 -10.01 -7.30
CA ALA A 51 -5.73 -10.64 -7.47
C ALA A 51 -5.73 -12.08 -6.93
N VAL A 52 -6.30 -12.30 -5.75
CA VAL A 52 -6.46 -13.63 -5.16
C VAL A 52 -7.35 -14.52 -6.05
N ALA A 53 -8.49 -14.02 -6.51
CA ALA A 53 -9.37 -14.75 -7.42
C ALA A 53 -8.66 -15.15 -8.71
N GLY A 54 -7.85 -14.26 -9.30
CA GLY A 54 -7.02 -14.55 -10.47
C GLY A 54 -6.00 -15.67 -10.22
N VAL A 55 -5.36 -15.69 -9.05
CA VAL A 55 -4.44 -16.78 -8.66
C VAL A 55 -5.20 -18.11 -8.54
N PHE A 56 -6.35 -18.12 -7.88
CA PHE A 56 -7.16 -19.35 -7.75
C PHE A 56 -7.69 -19.85 -9.10
N ALA A 57 -8.12 -18.94 -9.99
CA ALA A 57 -8.54 -19.31 -11.34
C ALA A 57 -7.38 -19.91 -12.15
N LEU A 58 -6.18 -19.32 -12.05
CA LEU A 58 -4.98 -19.85 -12.68
C LEU A 58 -4.63 -21.25 -12.15
N LEU A 59 -4.65 -21.44 -10.84
CA LEU A 59 -4.42 -22.75 -10.21
C LEU A 59 -5.47 -23.78 -10.65
N ALA A 60 -6.74 -23.40 -10.69
CA ALA A 60 -7.81 -24.28 -11.14
C ALA A 60 -7.58 -24.72 -12.59
N LEU A 61 -7.18 -23.81 -13.48
CA LEU A 61 -6.87 -24.12 -14.88
C LEU A 61 -5.66 -25.04 -15.01
N LEU A 62 -4.59 -24.76 -14.26
CA LEU A 62 -3.37 -25.57 -14.25
C LEU A 62 -3.59 -26.98 -13.70
N VAL A 63 -4.56 -27.20 -12.82
CA VAL A 63 -4.90 -28.53 -12.30
C VAL A 63 -5.96 -29.23 -13.16
N ALA A 64 -7.05 -28.55 -13.49
CA ALA A 64 -8.20 -29.16 -14.16
C ALA A 64 -7.88 -29.61 -15.59
N LEU A 65 -7.08 -28.84 -16.33
CA LEU A 65 -6.71 -29.20 -17.71
C LEU A 65 -5.88 -30.49 -17.79
N PRO A 66 -4.76 -30.68 -17.06
CA PRO A 66 -4.03 -31.95 -17.09
C PRO A 66 -4.89 -33.14 -16.65
N VAL A 67 -5.73 -32.96 -15.62
CA VAL A 67 -6.65 -34.02 -15.17
C VAL A 67 -7.61 -34.42 -16.30
N LEU A 68 -8.18 -33.45 -17.01
CA LEU A 68 -9.06 -33.72 -18.14
C LEU A 68 -8.32 -34.40 -19.31
N LEU A 69 -7.10 -33.95 -19.63
CA LEU A 69 -6.30 -34.53 -20.71
C LEU A 69 -5.88 -35.97 -20.42
N ILE A 70 -5.55 -36.29 -19.17
CA ILE A 70 -5.20 -37.67 -18.76
C ILE A 70 -6.38 -38.62 -18.99
N VAL A 71 -7.62 -38.17 -18.76
CA VAL A 71 -8.82 -38.99 -18.99
C VAL A 71 -9.04 -39.28 -20.48
N TRP A 72 -8.64 -38.37 -21.38
CA TRP A 72 -8.90 -38.50 -22.82
C TRP A 72 -7.74 -39.08 -23.63
N ILE A 73 -6.52 -39.10 -23.10
CA ILE A 73 -5.31 -39.53 -23.81
C ILE A 73 -4.67 -40.71 -23.10
N ASP A 74 -4.62 -41.87 -23.76
CA ASP A 74 -4.04 -43.11 -23.22
C ASP A 74 -2.56 -42.99 -22.86
N ASN A 75 -1.81 -42.12 -23.54
CA ASN A 75 -0.41 -41.85 -23.23
C ASN A 75 -0.27 -40.79 -22.13
N HIS A 76 -0.61 -41.18 -20.91
CA HIS A 76 -0.58 -40.31 -19.73
C HIS A 76 0.83 -39.73 -19.45
N THR A 77 1.89 -40.46 -19.79
CA THR A 77 3.29 -40.03 -19.57
C THR A 77 3.65 -38.82 -20.41
N LEU A 78 3.29 -38.82 -21.71
CA LEU A 78 3.54 -37.66 -22.58
C LEU A 78 2.77 -36.42 -22.13
N VAL A 79 1.50 -36.61 -21.73
CA VAL A 79 0.66 -35.53 -21.21
C VAL A 79 1.27 -34.92 -19.94
N ALA A 80 1.73 -35.77 -19.01
CA ALA A 80 2.36 -35.32 -17.77
C ALA A 80 3.66 -34.53 -18.02
N ILE A 81 4.50 -34.97 -18.96
CA ILE A 81 5.75 -34.28 -19.31
C ILE A 81 5.48 -32.90 -19.93
N ILE A 82 4.52 -32.80 -20.86
CA ILE A 82 4.15 -31.52 -21.48
C ILE A 82 3.63 -30.54 -20.44
N TRP A 83 2.77 -31.00 -19.53
CA TRP A 83 2.26 -30.16 -18.44
C TRP A 83 3.36 -29.74 -17.47
N LEU A 84 4.25 -30.66 -17.09
CA LEU A 84 5.41 -30.33 -16.26
C LEU A 84 6.29 -29.25 -16.91
N ALA A 85 6.57 -29.37 -18.21
CA ALA A 85 7.32 -28.37 -18.95
C ALA A 85 6.61 -27.01 -18.94
N LEU A 86 5.28 -26.98 -19.08
CA LEU A 86 4.49 -25.76 -19.00
C LEU A 86 4.55 -25.12 -17.60
N TYR A 87 4.46 -25.92 -16.53
CA TYR A 87 4.66 -25.43 -15.15
C TYR A 87 6.03 -24.77 -14.97
N VAL A 88 7.09 -25.43 -15.42
CA VAL A 88 8.46 -24.91 -15.33
C VAL A 88 8.62 -23.62 -16.13
N LEU A 89 8.04 -23.54 -17.33
CA LEU A 89 8.07 -22.32 -18.15
C LEU A 89 7.35 -21.15 -17.48
N ILE A 90 6.15 -21.37 -16.94
CA ILE A 90 5.40 -20.33 -16.23
C ILE A 90 6.17 -19.88 -14.98
N ALA A 91 6.70 -20.82 -14.20
CA ALA A 91 7.47 -20.54 -13.00
C ALA A 91 8.74 -19.73 -13.33
N ALA A 92 9.49 -20.13 -14.36
CA ALA A 92 10.67 -19.40 -14.82
C ALA A 92 10.30 -17.99 -15.30
N GLY A 93 9.23 -17.85 -16.09
CA GLY A 93 8.74 -16.55 -16.56
C GLY A 93 8.38 -15.61 -15.41
N LEU A 94 7.63 -16.10 -14.42
CA LEU A 94 7.26 -15.33 -13.22
C LEU A 94 8.48 -14.98 -12.37
N ALA A 95 9.42 -15.90 -12.18
CA ALA A 95 10.65 -15.66 -11.44
C ALA A 95 11.54 -14.59 -12.11
N LEU A 96 11.69 -14.66 -13.43
CA LEU A 96 12.43 -13.65 -14.21
C LEU A 96 11.71 -12.30 -14.16
N PHE A 97 10.40 -12.27 -14.40
CA PHE A 97 9.61 -11.04 -14.32
C PHE A 97 9.73 -10.39 -12.94
N GLY A 98 9.61 -11.18 -11.87
CA GLY A 98 9.83 -10.74 -10.50
C GLY A 98 11.24 -10.19 -10.31
N ARG A 99 12.26 -10.90 -10.79
CA ARG A 99 13.66 -10.48 -10.69
C ARG A 99 13.96 -9.15 -11.37
N PHE A 100 13.33 -8.87 -12.52
CA PHE A 100 13.46 -7.61 -13.24
C PHE A 100 12.67 -6.47 -12.61
N ARG A 101 11.54 -6.76 -11.97
CA ARG A 101 10.70 -5.75 -11.28
C ARG A 101 11.15 -5.46 -9.85
N LEU A 102 11.91 -6.36 -9.23
CA LEU A 102 12.50 -6.19 -7.90
C LEU A 102 13.54 -5.07 -7.91
N GLN A 103 13.09 -3.85 -7.58
CA GLN A 103 13.97 -2.73 -7.22
C GLN A 103 14.23 -2.74 -5.72
N LEU A 104 15.15 -3.59 -5.27
CA LEU A 104 15.58 -3.66 -3.88
C LEU A 104 16.55 -2.52 -3.52
N THR A 105 16.26 -1.28 -3.92
CA THR A 105 17.04 -0.13 -3.48
C THR A 105 16.69 0.13 -2.01
N PRO A 106 17.63 -0.06 -1.07
CA PRO A 106 17.32 0.11 0.35
C PRO A 106 16.92 1.57 0.62
N PRO A 107 15.89 1.83 1.44
CA PRO A 107 15.47 3.20 1.73
C PRO A 107 16.56 3.94 2.50
N GLN A 108 17.35 4.73 1.77
CA GLN A 108 18.52 5.46 2.27
C GLN A 108 18.18 6.34 3.49
N ARG A 109 17.01 6.99 3.48
CA ARG A 109 16.54 7.83 4.58
C ARG A 109 16.23 7.03 5.85
N THR A 110 15.56 5.89 5.71
CA THR A 110 15.26 5.00 6.84
C THR A 110 16.54 4.43 7.44
N ILE A 111 17.48 3.99 6.62
CA ILE A 111 18.78 3.47 7.10
C ILE A 111 19.55 4.56 7.85
N ARG A 112 19.55 5.81 7.35
CA ARG A 112 20.20 6.93 8.03
C ARG A 112 19.55 7.25 9.37
N SER A 113 18.23 7.37 9.40
CA SER A 113 17.49 7.64 10.63
C SER A 113 17.67 6.53 11.69
N LEU A 114 17.75 5.27 11.27
CA LEU A 114 18.06 4.14 12.17
C LEU A 114 19.49 4.21 12.73
N LYS A 115 20.47 4.63 11.93
CA LYS A 115 21.85 4.86 12.41
C LYS A 115 21.91 5.98 13.44
N GLU A 116 21.26 7.12 13.15
CA GLU A 116 21.17 8.25 14.07
C GLU A 116 20.50 7.85 15.39
N THR A 117 19.40 7.08 15.31
CA THR A 117 18.68 6.56 16.49
C THR A 117 19.57 5.63 17.31
N ARG A 118 20.31 4.73 16.66
CA ARG A 118 21.28 3.84 17.32
C ARG A 118 22.36 4.63 18.04
N GLU A 119 22.93 5.63 17.37
CA GLU A 119 23.96 6.48 17.96
C GLU A 119 23.46 7.28 19.15
N TRP A 120 22.25 7.86 19.07
CA TRP A 120 21.63 8.53 20.20
C TRP A 120 21.40 7.59 21.39
N ALA A 121 20.87 6.38 21.14
CA ALA A 121 20.63 5.40 22.20
C ALA A 121 21.93 4.92 22.87
N LEU A 122 22.99 4.69 22.10
CA LEU A 122 24.30 4.33 22.63
C LEU A 122 24.91 5.45 23.46
N ARG A 123 24.77 6.71 23.03
CA ARG A 123 25.20 7.88 23.81
C ARG A 123 24.45 8.00 25.14
N GLN A 124 23.14 7.72 25.15
CA GLN A 124 22.33 7.77 26.38
C GLN A 124 22.77 6.71 27.40
N ILE A 125 23.04 5.48 26.95
CA ILE A 125 23.52 4.40 27.83
C ILE A 125 24.93 4.70 28.34
N SER A 126 25.84 5.23 27.50
CA SER A 126 27.20 5.58 27.95
C SER A 126 27.24 6.81 28.86
N SER A 127 26.26 7.70 28.75
CA SER A 127 26.17 8.95 29.54
C SER A 127 25.63 8.73 30.95
N ASN A 128 24.80 7.72 31.19
CA ASN A 128 24.19 7.44 32.50
C ASN A 128 25.08 6.57 33.42
N GLY A 129 26.31 6.27 33.01
CA GLY A 129 27.27 5.41 33.72
C GLY A 129 28.40 6.14 34.45
N LYS A 130 28.29 7.46 34.66
CA LYS A 130 29.23 8.27 35.46
C LYS A 130 28.47 9.03 36.53
#